data_AF-A0A358L8D6-F1
#
_entry.id   AF-A0A358L8D6-F1
#
_cell.length_a   1.000
_cell.length_b   1.000
_cell.length_c   1.000
_cell.angle_alpha   90.00
_cell.angle_beta   90.00
_cell.angle_gamma   90.00
#
_symmetry.space_group_name_H-M   'P 1'
#
loop_
_entity.id
_entity.type
_entity.pdbx_description
1 polymer ?
#
loop_
_entity_poly.entity_id
_entity_poly.type
_entity_poly.pdbx_seq_one_letter_code
_entity_poly.pdbx_strand_id
1 'polypeptide(L)'
;MENKKSNIEFIPTFQKSFLLPRYWGSWLAIGFCAGLAWIPARLRDPFLGALGRFAGKYAKSARRRAQINLFYCMPEVAESDREKIIDEMFA
;
A
#
# COMPACT_ATOMS: atom_id res chain seq x y z
N MET A 1 -3.28 -47.56 -9.26
CA MET A 1 -2.19 -46.81 -9.92
C MET A 1 -2.28 -45.37 -9.45
N GLU A 2 -1.38 -44.95 -8.57
CA GLU A 2 -1.31 -43.55 -8.10
C GLU A 2 -0.90 -42.64 -9.26
N ASN A 3 -1.73 -41.64 -9.53
CA ASN A 3 -1.50 -40.64 -10.56
C ASN A 3 -0.50 -39.60 -10.02
N LYS A 4 0.76 -39.72 -10.43
CA LYS A 4 1.85 -38.81 -10.05
C LYS A 4 1.63 -37.46 -10.75
N LYS A 5 0.92 -36.53 -10.09
CA LYS A 5 0.83 -35.13 -10.53
C LYS A 5 2.24 -34.53 -10.59
N SER A 6 2.72 -34.23 -11.80
CA SER A 6 3.91 -33.42 -11.99
C SER A 6 3.59 -31.97 -11.63
N ASN A 7 4.18 -31.47 -10.55
CA ASN A 7 4.25 -30.03 -10.32
C ASN A 7 5.25 -29.47 -11.34
N ILE A 8 4.74 -28.97 -12.46
CA ILE A 8 5.56 -28.23 -13.43
C ILE A 8 5.82 -26.86 -12.79
N GLU A 9 6.93 -26.77 -12.06
CA GLU A 9 7.39 -25.51 -11.49
C GLU A 9 7.91 -24.62 -12.62
N PHE A 10 7.21 -23.51 -12.88
CA PHE A 10 7.69 -22.52 -13.82
C PHE A 10 8.81 -21.72 -13.17
N ILE A 11 10.05 -21.97 -13.62
CA ILE A 11 11.23 -21.20 -13.22
C ILE A 11 11.50 -20.18 -14.33
N PRO A 12 11.03 -18.92 -14.22
CA PRO A 12 11.30 -17.90 -15.22
C PRO A 12 12.80 -17.63 -15.30
N THR A 13 13.37 -17.74 -16.50
CA THR A 13 14.75 -17.34 -16.77
C THR A 13 14.77 -15.97 -17.41
N PHE A 14 15.74 -15.14 -17.02
CA PHE A 14 15.92 -13.84 -17.64
C PHE A 14 16.39 -14.00 -19.09
N GLN A 15 15.63 -13.47 -20.03
CA GLN A 15 16.02 -13.44 -21.44
C GLN A 15 16.57 -12.06 -21.80
N LYS A 16 17.69 -12.02 -22.54
CA LYS A 16 18.26 -10.76 -23.05
C LYS A 16 17.26 -9.96 -23.90
N SER A 17 16.29 -10.63 -24.51
CA SER A 17 15.17 -10.02 -25.25
C SER A 17 14.33 -9.07 -24.40
N PHE A 18 14.32 -9.21 -23.07
CA PHE A 18 13.62 -8.28 -22.18
C PHE A 18 14.24 -6.89 -22.14
N LEU A 19 15.44 -6.68 -22.68
CA LEU A 19 16.06 -5.36 -22.80
C LEU A 19 15.61 -4.58 -24.04
N LEU A 20 14.83 -5.21 -24.93
CA LEU A 20 14.35 -4.57 -26.16
C LEU A 20 13.45 -3.36 -25.86
N PRO A 21 13.38 -2.35 -26.75
CA PRO A 21 12.61 -1.12 -26.55
C PRO A 21 11.14 -1.35 -26.16
N ARG A 22 10.53 -2.44 -26.65
CA ARG A 22 9.17 -2.85 -26.29
C ARG A 22 8.95 -3.01 -24.77
N TYR A 23 9.98 -3.36 -24.01
CA TYR A 23 9.90 -3.59 -22.56
C TYR A 23 10.43 -2.43 -21.73
N TRP A 24 10.85 -1.32 -22.35
CA TRP A 24 11.39 -0.18 -21.61
C TRP A 24 10.39 0.43 -20.63
N GLY A 25 9.08 0.40 -20.94
CA GLY A 25 8.05 0.80 -19.99
C GLY A 25 8.10 0.00 -18.69
N SER A 26 8.33 -1.32 -18.77
CA SER A 26 8.50 -2.17 -17.60
C SER A 26 9.77 -1.81 -16.82
N TRP A 27 10.89 -1.55 -17.51
CA TRP A 27 12.13 -1.11 -16.86
C TRP A 27 12.00 0.25 -16.18
N LEU A 28 11.26 1.19 -16.78
CA LEU A 28 10.95 2.47 -16.15
C LEU A 28 10.13 2.27 -14.88
N ALA A 29 9.11 1.40 -14.90
CA ALA A 29 8.33 1.09 -13.70
C ALA A 29 9.20 0.44 -12.61
N ILE A 30 10.05 -0.52 -12.97
CA ILE A 30 10.99 -1.16 -12.04
C ILE A 30 11.96 -0.13 -11.46
N GLY A 31 12.55 0.71 -12.31
CA GLY A 31 13.48 1.77 -11.91
C GLY A 31 12.81 2.81 -10.99
N PHE A 32 11.56 3.17 -11.29
CA PHE A 32 10.76 4.04 -10.44
C PHE A 32 10.52 3.42 -9.05
N CYS A 33 10.08 2.16 -8.99
CA CYS A 33 9.89 1.45 -7.72
C CYS A 33 11.21 1.31 -6.93
N ALA A 34 12.31 1.01 -7.61
CA ALA A 34 13.64 0.94 -7.01
C ALA A 34 14.08 2.31 -6.46
N GLY A 35 13.83 3.38 -7.22
CA GLY A 35 14.09 4.75 -6.79
C GLY A 35 13.29 5.12 -5.54
N LEU A 36 11.98 4.81 -5.52
CA LEU A 36 11.13 5.00 -4.35
C LEU A 36 11.64 4.23 -3.13
N ALA A 37 12.19 3.03 -3.31
CA ALA A 37 12.73 2.21 -2.23
C ALA A 37 13.98 2.82 -1.57
N TRP A 38 14.72 3.67 -2.29
CA TRP A 38 15.91 4.35 -1.77
C TRP A 38 15.63 5.72 -1.15
N ILE A 39 14.38 6.21 -1.19
CA ILE A 39 14.02 7.48 -0.56
C ILE A 39 14.17 7.34 0.97
N PRO A 40 14.93 8.24 1.63
CA PRO A 40 15.03 8.26 3.09
C PRO A 40 13.67 8.37 3.77
N ALA A 41 13.46 7.61 4.85
CA ALA A 41 12.21 7.60 5.62
C ALA A 41 11.74 9.03 6.02
N ARG A 42 12.69 9.91 6.36
CA ARG A 42 12.41 11.31 6.73
C ARG A 42 11.70 12.11 5.64
N LEU A 43 11.90 11.77 4.36
CA LEU A 43 11.24 12.42 3.22
C LEU A 43 10.00 11.64 2.79
N ARG A 44 10.10 10.31 2.80
CA ARG A 44 9.02 9.40 2.38
C ARG A 44 7.81 9.48 3.30
N ASP A 45 8.02 9.40 4.61
CA ASP A 45 6.93 9.20 5.56
C ASP A 45 6.00 10.44 5.67
N PRO A 46 6.49 11.69 5.70
CA PRO A 46 5.60 12.86 5.66
C PRO A 46 4.78 12.95 4.37
N PHE A 47 5.38 12.57 3.23
CA PHE A 47 4.68 12.56 1.94
C PHE A 47 3.60 11.49 1.90
N LEU A 48 3.93 10.26 2.31
CA LEU A 48 2.97 9.16 2.37
C LEU A 48 1.87 9.43 3.38
N GLY A 49 2.16 10.08 4.52
CA GLY A 49 1.14 10.44 5.50
C GLY A 49 0.21 11.56 5.03
N ALA A 50 0.72 12.54 4.29
CA ALA A 50 -0.13 13.52 3.62
C ALA A 50 -1.05 12.87 2.58
N LEU A 51 -0.50 11.96 1.76
CA LEU A 51 -1.25 11.20 0.77
C LEU A 51 -2.29 10.27 1.41
N GLY A 52 -1.90 9.60 2.49
CA GLY A 52 -2.75 8.70 3.27
C GLY A 52 -3.91 9.45 3.90
N ARG A 53 -3.68 10.60 4.55
CA ARG A 53 -4.74 11.47 5.06
C ARG A 53 -5.68 11.94 3.96
N PHE A 54 -5.14 12.32 2.80
CA PHE A 54 -5.97 12.71 1.66
C PHE A 54 -6.84 11.55 1.16
N ALA A 55 -6.26 10.37 0.95
CA ALA A 55 -6.99 9.17 0.53
C ALA A 55 -8.00 8.71 1.59
N GLY A 56 -7.65 8.84 2.87
CA GLY A 56 -8.47 8.52 4.03
C GLY A 56 -9.79 9.29 4.07
N LYS A 57 -9.83 10.52 3.54
CA LYS A 57 -11.09 11.29 3.36
C LYS A 57 -12.10 10.58 2.47
N TYR A 58 -11.63 9.77 1.52
CA TYR A 58 -12.46 9.01 0.59
C TYR A 58 -12.70 7.56 1.06
N ALA A 59 -11.99 7.09 2.09
CA ALA A 59 -12.07 5.73 2.63
C ALA A 59 -13.31 5.52 3.53
N LYS A 60 -14.52 5.80 3.03
CA LYS A 60 -15.79 5.82 3.77
C LYS A 60 -16.02 4.58 4.65
N SER A 61 -15.72 3.39 4.12
CA SER A 61 -15.92 2.12 4.84
C SER A 61 -14.98 1.99 6.05
N ALA A 62 -13.71 2.36 5.88
CA ALA A 62 -12.72 2.32 6.96
C ALA A 62 -13.01 3.37 8.02
N ARG A 63 -13.34 4.61 7.62
CA ARG A 63 -13.75 5.67 8.54
C ARG A 63 -14.95 5.26 9.38
N ARG A 64 -15.99 4.71 8.76
CA ARG A 64 -17.20 4.25 9.49
C ARG A 64 -16.86 3.19 10.54
N ARG A 65 -16.00 2.22 10.23
CA ARG A 65 -15.55 1.22 11.21
C ARG A 65 -14.80 1.86 12.37
N ALA A 66 -13.91 2.81 12.09
CA ALA A 66 -13.15 3.51 13.12
C ALA A 66 -14.07 4.37 14.01
N GLN A 67 -15.05 5.07 13.43
CA GLN A 67 -16.07 5.82 14.18
C GLN A 67 -16.85 4.92 15.14
N ILE A 68 -17.35 3.79 14.64
CA ILE A 68 -18.10 2.81 15.45
C ILE A 68 -17.22 2.28 16.60
N ASN A 69 -15.98 1.88 16.30
CA ASN A 69 -15.07 1.35 17.31
C ASN A 69 -14.72 2.39 18.37
N LEU A 70 -14.39 3.63 17.98
CA LEU A 70 -14.12 4.71 18.94
C LEU A 70 -15.36 5.06 19.75
N PHE A 71 -16.55 4.94 19.16
CA PHE A 71 -17.80 5.17 19.88
C PHE A 71 -18.04 4.18 21.02
N TYR A 72 -17.78 2.89 20.80
CA TYR A 72 -17.98 1.87 21.82
C TYR A 72 -16.79 1.71 22.76
N CYS A 73 -15.56 1.81 22.25
CA CYS A 73 -14.36 1.50 23.01
C CYS A 73 -13.72 2.71 23.70
N MET A 74 -14.05 3.94 23.29
CA MET A 74 -13.52 5.19 23.86
C MET A 74 -14.64 6.22 24.12
N PRO A 75 -15.68 5.85 24.90
CA PRO A 75 -16.84 6.70 25.15
C PRO A 75 -16.48 8.06 25.77
N GLU A 76 -15.39 8.14 26.53
CA GLU A 76 -14.86 9.34 27.19
C GLU A 76 -14.25 10.37 26.23
N VAL A 77 -13.87 9.96 25.02
CA VAL A 77 -13.29 10.87 24.02
C VAL A 77 -14.41 11.63 23.30
N ALA A 78 -14.31 12.95 23.24
CA ALA A 78 -15.27 13.78 22.53
C ALA A 78 -15.32 13.45 21.02
N GLU A 79 -16.47 13.62 20.39
CA GLU A 79 -16.67 13.30 18.97
C GLU A 79 -15.67 14.01 18.05
N SER A 80 -15.38 15.29 18.32
CA SER A 80 -14.39 16.08 17.58
C SER A 80 -12.96 15.53 17.69
N ASP A 81 -12.62 14.91 18.82
CA ASP A 81 -11.29 14.33 19.03
C ASP A 81 -11.20 12.92 18.45
N ARG A 82 -12.32 12.17 18.39
CA ARG A 82 -12.38 10.89 17.66
C ARG A 82 -12.09 11.07 16.18
N GLU A 83 -12.62 12.11 15.54
CA GLU A 83 -12.32 12.38 14.13
C GLU A 83 -10.84 12.71 13.90
N LYS A 84 -10.17 13.39 14.83
CA LYS A 84 -8.71 13.61 14.76
C LYS A 84 -7.92 12.31 14.86
N ILE A 85 -8.33 11.42 15.76
CA ILE A 85 -7.73 10.08 15.89
C ILE A 85 -7.89 9.29 14.58
N ILE A 86 -9.08 9.36 13.97
CA ILE A 86 -9.35 8.70 12.68
C ILE A 86 -8.49 9.31 11.57
N ASP A 87 -8.34 10.63 11.52
CA ASP A 87 -7.50 11.29 10.52
C ASP A 87 -6.03 10.90 10.68
N GLU A 88 -5.52 10.83 11.90
CA GLU A 88 -4.13 10.43 12.17
C GLU A 88 -3.88 8.95 11.90
N MET A 89 -4.88 8.08 12.02
CA MET A 89 -4.78 6.66 11.61
C MET A 89 -4.45 6.49 10.11
N PHE A 90 -4.78 7.49 9.27
CA PHE A 90 -4.45 7.49 7.85
C PHE A 90 -3.13 8.20 7.53
N ALA A 91 -2.41 8.72 8.52
CA ALA A 91 -1.11 9.37 8.35
C ALA A 91 0.06 8.38 8.34
#